data_AF-A0A0C9VUH5-F1
#
_entry.id   AF-A0A0C9VUH5-F1
#
_cell.length_a   1.000
_cell.length_b   1.000
_cell.length_c   1.000
_cell.angle_alpha   90.00
_cell.angle_beta   90.00
_cell.angle_gamma   90.00
#
_symmetry.space_group_name_H-M   'P 1'
#
loop_
_entity.id
_entity.type
_entity.pdbx_description
1 polymer ?
#
loop_
_entity_poly.entity_id
_entity_poly.type
_entity_poly.pdbx_seq_one_letter_code
_entity_poly.pdbx_strand_id
1 'polypeptide(L)'
;MSRVALYVAQDFKIPIRGIDLGTLLSLSTWEPDSPEGLLERFRIQILNIPTFQNTWEFSLEEKEDIRVILRAWICAYAIQSEAFQKKLQEVTYVTVDTTWISKAERLCLAQLLRQSDVVRYSEEIEILAEFNKIKTTKDGYIAIKNARYKTQTRRGENCIVVIADKDGNKLNTGQVRTMAGRTSFVSLTTGAWSISKMSTVTVVGREDHTNAERARDQFVLHVLQGVVQLISSPFI
;
A
#
# COMPACT_ATOMS: atom_id res chain seq x y z
N MET A 1 -8.90 3.96 0.55
CA MET A 1 -9.22 5.28 -0.06
C MET A 1 -9.97 6.24 0.88
N SER A 2 -10.42 5.80 2.05
CA SER A 2 -10.92 6.61 3.18
C SER A 2 -10.01 7.80 3.52
N ARG A 3 -8.70 7.59 3.44
CA ARG A 3 -7.67 8.64 3.54
C ARG A 3 -7.92 9.82 2.60
N VAL A 4 -8.23 9.55 1.33
CA VAL A 4 -8.51 10.60 0.32
C VAL A 4 -9.74 11.39 0.72
N ALA A 5 -10.81 10.74 1.18
CA ALA A 5 -12.01 11.42 1.66
C ALA A 5 -11.70 12.36 2.84
N LEU A 6 -10.88 11.91 3.81
CA LEU A 6 -10.44 12.75 4.93
C LEU A 6 -9.59 13.93 4.47
N TYR A 7 -8.61 13.72 3.59
CA TYR A 7 -7.75 14.79 3.08
C TYR A 7 -8.57 15.82 2.31
N VAL A 8 -9.42 15.39 1.38
CA VAL A 8 -10.29 16.32 0.64
C VAL A 8 -11.20 17.08 1.62
N ALA A 9 -11.83 16.38 2.57
CA ALA A 9 -12.75 17.02 3.50
C ALA A 9 -12.06 17.99 4.48
N GLN A 10 -10.80 17.73 4.78
CA GLN A 10 -10.00 18.55 5.69
C GLN A 10 -9.35 19.73 4.96
N ASP A 11 -8.83 19.55 3.75
CA ASP A 11 -8.08 20.58 3.02
C ASP A 11 -9.03 21.59 2.41
N PHE A 12 -10.10 21.10 1.75
CA PHE A 12 -11.09 21.95 1.07
C PHE A 12 -12.26 22.34 1.97
N LYS A 13 -12.29 21.88 3.22
CA LYS A 13 -13.34 22.17 4.21
C LYS A 13 -14.76 21.79 3.77
N ILE A 14 -14.88 20.87 2.82
CA ILE A 14 -16.16 20.35 2.31
C ILE A 14 -16.49 19.00 2.94
N PRO A 15 -17.75 18.72 3.32
CA PRO A 15 -18.14 17.38 3.69
C PRO A 15 -18.07 16.45 2.47
N ILE A 16 -17.45 15.29 2.66
CA ILE A 16 -17.36 14.23 1.66
C ILE A 16 -18.22 13.05 2.10
N ARG A 17 -19.04 12.58 1.16
CA ARG A 17 -19.74 11.29 1.21
C ARG A 17 -19.43 10.53 -0.07
N GLY A 18 -19.09 9.25 0.05
CA GLY A 18 -18.70 8.44 -1.09
C GLY A 18 -18.52 6.96 -0.75
N ILE A 19 -17.78 6.26 -1.60
CA ILE A 19 -17.49 4.83 -1.48
C ILE A 19 -15.98 4.66 -1.40
N ASP A 20 -15.50 3.82 -0.49
CA ASP A 20 -14.10 3.42 -0.47
C ASP A 20 -13.84 2.38 -1.57
N LEU A 21 -13.22 2.79 -2.68
CA LEU A 21 -13.02 1.88 -3.81
C LEU A 21 -12.05 0.72 -3.51
N GLY A 22 -11.13 0.89 -2.55
CA GLY A 22 -10.17 -0.16 -2.18
C GLY A 22 -10.83 -1.32 -1.43
N THR A 23 -11.92 -1.06 -0.71
CA THR A 23 -12.68 -2.08 0.03
C THR A 23 -13.96 -2.50 -0.68
N LEU A 24 -14.37 -1.82 -1.74
CA LEU A 24 -15.59 -2.14 -2.49
C LEU A 24 -15.64 -3.58 -2.99
N LEU A 25 -14.52 -4.09 -3.50
CA LEU A 25 -14.41 -5.45 -4.03
C LEU A 25 -13.58 -6.39 -3.17
N SER A 26 -12.95 -5.86 -2.11
CA SER A 26 -12.15 -6.69 -1.24
C SER A 26 -13.07 -7.50 -0.32
N LEU A 27 -12.71 -8.77 -0.13
CA LEU A 27 -13.35 -9.63 0.86
C LEU A 27 -13.01 -9.22 2.30
N SER A 28 -12.01 -8.35 2.48
CA SER A 28 -11.52 -7.94 3.79
C SER A 28 -11.02 -6.50 3.79
N THR A 29 -11.44 -5.73 4.80
CA THR A 29 -10.91 -4.38 5.04
C THR A 29 -9.44 -4.39 5.49
N TRP A 30 -8.87 -5.56 5.80
CA TRP A 30 -7.44 -5.74 6.07
C TRP A 30 -6.58 -5.91 4.82
N GLU A 31 -7.20 -6.23 3.69
CA GLU A 31 -6.53 -6.46 2.41
C GLU A 31 -7.27 -5.71 1.31
N PRO A 32 -7.36 -4.36 1.39
CA PRO A 32 -7.98 -3.57 0.35
C PRO A 32 -7.22 -3.74 -0.97
N ASP A 33 -7.95 -3.71 -2.08
CA ASP A 33 -7.34 -3.65 -3.41
C ASP A 33 -6.47 -2.39 -3.50
N SER A 34 -5.25 -2.56 -4.04
CA SER A 34 -4.41 -1.42 -4.36
C SER A 34 -5.08 -0.59 -5.46
N PRO A 35 -4.85 0.74 -5.49
CA PRO A 35 -5.37 1.59 -6.56
C PRO A 35 -4.98 1.09 -7.95
N GLU A 36 -3.74 0.61 -8.11
CA GLU A 36 -3.23 0.04 -9.37
C GLU A 36 -4.00 -1.23 -9.73
N GLY A 37 -4.04 -2.20 -8.81
CA GLY A 37 -4.75 -3.47 -9.03
C GLY A 37 -6.24 -3.28 -9.30
N LEU A 38 -6.88 -2.27 -8.68
CA LEU A 38 -8.27 -1.92 -8.96
C LEU A 38 -8.44 -1.40 -10.41
N LEU A 39 -7.61 -0.45 -10.84
CA LEU A 39 -7.69 0.11 -12.19
C LEU A 39 -7.40 -0.96 -13.26
N GLU A 40 -6.40 -1.83 -13.02
CA GLU A 40 -6.10 -2.96 -13.89
C GLU A 40 -7.26 -3.95 -14.00
N ARG A 41 -7.86 -4.33 -12.86
CA ARG A 41 -9.01 -5.25 -12.81
C ARG A 41 -10.16 -4.77 -13.68
N PHE A 42 -10.43 -3.47 -13.66
CA PHE A 42 -11.49 -2.84 -14.45
C PHE A 42 -11.05 -2.36 -15.83
N ARG A 43 -9.78 -2.59 -16.21
CA ARG A 43 -9.18 -2.16 -17.48
C ARG A 43 -9.36 -0.66 -17.75
N ILE A 44 -9.24 0.14 -16.69
CA ILE A 44 -9.46 1.58 -16.75
C ILE A 44 -8.20 2.26 -17.32
N GLN A 45 -8.31 2.78 -18.53
CA GLN A 45 -7.20 3.43 -19.24
C GLN A 45 -7.10 4.91 -18.85
N ILE A 46 -6.52 5.20 -17.69
CA ILE A 46 -6.26 6.59 -17.25
C ILE A 46 -4.78 6.96 -17.39
N LEU A 47 -3.86 5.98 -17.47
CA LEU A 47 -2.49 6.22 -17.03
C LEU A 47 -1.44 5.74 -18.03
N ASN A 48 -0.51 6.65 -18.32
CA ASN A 48 0.88 6.24 -18.40
C ASN A 48 1.29 5.82 -16.97
N ILE A 49 1.56 4.53 -16.77
CA ILE A 49 1.81 3.87 -15.46
C ILE A 49 2.75 4.67 -14.53
N PRO A 50 3.85 5.29 -15.01
CA PRO A 50 4.76 6.06 -14.15
C PRO A 50 4.11 7.28 -13.49
N THR A 51 3.23 8.01 -14.19
CA THR A 51 2.55 9.20 -13.63
C THR A 51 1.56 8.80 -12.53
N PHE A 52 0.95 7.61 -12.65
CA PHE A 52 0.08 7.08 -11.62
C PHE A 52 0.83 6.71 -10.35
N GLN A 53 1.88 5.91 -10.50
CA GLN A 53 2.71 5.45 -9.40
C GLN A 53 3.27 6.66 -8.67
N ASN A 54 3.74 7.68 -9.40
CA ASN A 54 4.17 8.96 -8.81
C ASN A 54 3.06 9.73 -8.07
N THR A 55 1.79 9.55 -8.45
CA THR A 55 0.67 10.20 -7.75
C THR A 55 0.34 9.49 -6.44
N TRP A 56 0.48 8.15 -6.39
CA TRP A 56 0.05 7.34 -5.24
C TRP A 56 1.17 6.92 -4.27
N GLU A 57 2.42 6.89 -4.72
CA GLU A 57 3.58 6.40 -3.95
C GLU A 57 4.42 7.50 -3.28
N PHE A 58 3.88 8.71 -3.16
CA PHE A 58 4.55 9.86 -2.54
C PHE A 58 3.77 10.42 -1.36
N SER A 59 4.52 11.06 -0.45
CA SER A 59 3.99 11.77 0.71
C SER A 59 3.07 12.90 0.28
N LEU A 60 1.96 13.06 1.01
CA LEU A 60 1.11 14.23 0.94
C LEU A 60 1.61 15.23 1.98
N GLU A 61 2.78 15.82 1.72
CA GLU A 61 3.28 16.94 2.52
C GLU A 61 2.23 18.07 2.54
N GLU A 62 2.22 18.87 3.60
CA GLU A 62 1.17 19.85 3.93
C GLU A 62 0.89 20.92 2.84
N LYS A 63 1.66 20.96 1.75
CA LYS A 63 1.55 21.98 0.69
C LYS A 63 1.22 21.44 -0.71
N GLU A 64 1.06 20.13 -0.90
CA GLU A 64 0.78 19.56 -2.23
C GLU A 64 -0.68 19.14 -2.41
N ASP A 65 -1.60 20.12 -2.33
CA ASP A 65 -3.03 19.96 -2.61
C ASP A 65 -3.30 19.25 -3.96
N ILE A 66 -2.39 19.45 -4.93
CA ILE A 66 -2.49 18.86 -6.26
C ILE A 66 -2.55 17.32 -6.24
N ARG A 67 -1.81 16.65 -5.34
CA ARG A 67 -1.83 15.19 -5.29
C ARG A 67 -3.12 14.67 -4.67
N VAL A 68 -3.64 15.33 -3.65
CA VAL A 68 -4.96 15.00 -3.08
C VAL A 68 -6.05 15.13 -4.15
N ILE A 69 -6.01 16.23 -4.91
CA ILE A 69 -6.94 16.47 -6.02
C ILE A 69 -6.79 15.41 -7.10
N LEU A 70 -5.57 15.08 -7.55
CA LEU A 70 -5.34 14.06 -8.56
C LEU A 70 -5.84 12.69 -8.11
N ARG A 71 -5.57 12.30 -6.86
CA ARG A 71 -6.10 11.05 -6.28
C ARG A 71 -7.63 11.05 -6.28
N ALA A 72 -8.25 12.15 -5.85
CA ALA A 72 -9.71 12.28 -5.84
C ALA A 72 -10.30 12.23 -7.26
N TRP A 73 -9.67 12.90 -8.23
CA TRP A 73 -10.07 12.90 -9.63
C TRP A 73 -9.96 11.50 -10.25
N ILE A 74 -8.88 10.76 -9.99
CA ILE A 74 -8.72 9.38 -10.47
C ILE A 74 -9.85 8.50 -9.91
N CYS A 75 -10.15 8.59 -8.61
CA CYS A 75 -11.27 7.84 -8.01
C CYS A 75 -12.60 8.18 -8.69
N ALA A 76 -12.85 9.47 -8.91
CA ALA A 76 -14.06 9.98 -9.54
C ALA A 76 -14.16 9.63 -11.03
N TYR A 77 -13.04 9.47 -11.73
CA TYR A 77 -13.02 8.98 -13.10
C TYR A 77 -13.26 7.47 -13.12
N ALA A 78 -12.55 6.71 -12.28
CA ALA A 78 -12.61 5.25 -12.27
C ALA A 78 -14.04 4.74 -12.09
N ILE A 79 -14.78 5.37 -11.18
CA ILE A 79 -16.18 5.03 -10.90
C ILE A 79 -17.10 5.29 -12.09
N GLN A 80 -16.77 6.20 -13.02
CA GLN A 80 -17.61 6.49 -14.20
C GLN A 80 -17.51 5.41 -15.28
N SER A 81 -16.54 4.49 -15.21
CA SER A 81 -16.44 3.41 -16.19
C SER A 81 -17.63 2.47 -16.10
N GLU A 82 -18.10 1.99 -17.26
CA GLU A 82 -19.26 1.09 -17.36
C GLU A 82 -19.07 -0.18 -16.54
N ALA A 83 -17.86 -0.76 -16.57
CA ALA A 83 -17.54 -1.95 -15.80
C ALA A 83 -17.69 -1.73 -14.29
N PHE A 84 -17.29 -0.56 -13.79
CA PHE A 84 -17.41 -0.21 -12.39
C PHE A 84 -18.87 0.08 -12.00
N GLN A 85 -19.60 0.81 -12.84
CA GLN A 85 -21.03 1.08 -12.65
C GLN A 85 -21.88 -0.19 -12.59
N LYS A 86 -21.64 -1.13 -13.52
CA LYS A 86 -22.30 -2.43 -13.48
C LYS A 86 -21.98 -3.16 -12.17
N LYS A 87 -20.72 -3.13 -11.72
CA LYS A 87 -20.35 -3.82 -10.49
C LYS A 87 -20.98 -3.19 -9.25
N LEU A 88 -21.09 -1.86 -9.20
CA LEU A 88 -21.77 -1.15 -8.12
C LEU A 88 -23.24 -1.55 -7.95
N GLN A 89 -23.92 -1.96 -9.03
CA GLN A 89 -25.30 -2.45 -8.96
C GLN A 89 -25.41 -3.85 -8.35
N GLU A 90 -24.33 -4.64 -8.39
CA GLU A 90 -24.30 -6.02 -7.90
C GLU A 90 -23.85 -6.14 -6.44
N VAL A 91 -23.16 -5.13 -5.90
CA VAL A 91 -22.51 -5.20 -4.59
C VAL A 91 -23.20 -4.29 -3.57
N THR A 92 -23.33 -4.77 -2.35
CA THR A 92 -23.68 -3.92 -1.22
C THR A 92 -22.42 -3.25 -0.71
N TYR A 93 -22.45 -1.93 -0.56
CA TYR A 93 -21.32 -1.14 -0.07
C TYR A 93 -21.73 -0.25 1.10
N VAL A 94 -20.78 0.02 1.99
CA VAL A 94 -20.96 0.95 3.10
C VAL A 94 -20.35 2.30 2.71
N THR A 95 -21.14 3.36 2.81
CA THR A 95 -20.66 4.70 2.45
C THR A 95 -19.64 5.18 3.45
N VAL A 96 -18.62 5.87 2.95
CA VAL A 96 -17.75 6.73 3.75
C VAL A 96 -18.41 8.10 3.85
N ASP A 97 -18.60 8.62 5.06
CA ASP A 97 -19.17 9.94 5.31
C ASP A 97 -18.39 10.68 6.40
N THR A 98 -17.79 11.80 6.01
CA THR A 98 -16.99 12.65 6.90
C THR A 98 -17.86 13.55 7.81
N THR A 99 -19.18 13.56 7.62
CA THR A 99 -20.13 14.29 8.49
C THR A 99 -20.46 13.53 9.78
N TRP A 100 -20.13 12.23 9.85
CA TRP A 100 -20.29 11.44 11.07
C TRP A 100 -19.33 11.81 12.19
N ILE A 101 -18.30 12.58 11.88
CA ILE A 101 -17.30 13.06 12.84
C ILE A 101 -17.27 14.57 12.90
N SER A 102 -16.95 15.10 14.07
CA SER A 102 -16.76 16.52 14.30
C SER A 102 -15.57 17.08 13.50
N LYS A 103 -15.50 18.41 13.39
CA LYS A 103 -14.35 19.08 12.75
C LYS A 103 -13.04 18.78 13.48
N ALA A 104 -13.08 18.65 14.82
CA ALA A 104 -11.91 18.36 15.64
C ALA A 104 -11.41 16.92 15.40
N GLU A 105 -12.32 15.94 15.39
CA GLU A 105 -11.99 14.54 15.11
C GLU A 105 -11.45 14.37 13.68
N ARG A 106 -12.06 15.05 12.70
CA ARG A 106 -11.58 15.05 11.31
C ARG A 106 -10.16 15.59 11.19
N LEU A 107 -9.87 16.72 11.85
CA LEU A 107 -8.51 17.30 11.88
C LEU A 107 -7.51 16.30 12.50
N CYS A 108 -7.87 15.72 13.65
CA CYS A 108 -7.04 14.75 14.35
C CYS A 108 -6.71 13.53 13.47
N LEU A 109 -7.73 12.91 12.87
CA LEU A 109 -7.54 11.76 11.99
C LEU A 109 -6.75 12.11 10.73
N ALA A 110 -7.02 13.26 10.11
CA ALA A 110 -6.27 13.71 8.94
C ALA A 110 -4.79 13.95 9.28
N GLN A 111 -4.48 14.56 10.43
CA GLN A 111 -3.10 14.77 10.88
C GLN A 111 -2.39 13.44 11.19
N LEU A 112 -3.06 12.51 11.87
CA LEU A 112 -2.52 11.17 12.14
C LEU A 112 -2.11 10.45 10.84
N LEU A 113 -2.98 10.51 9.83
CA LEU A 113 -2.71 9.88 8.54
C LEU A 113 -1.60 10.60 7.77
N ARG A 114 -1.54 11.93 7.79
CA ARG A 114 -0.44 12.68 7.16
C ARG A 114 0.91 12.35 7.78
N GLN A 115 0.99 12.34 9.11
CA GLN A 115 2.23 11.97 9.81
C GLN A 115 2.64 10.54 9.48
N SER A 116 1.68 9.63 9.42
CA SER A 116 1.91 8.25 9.00
C SER A 116 2.42 8.17 7.56
N ASP A 117 1.87 8.97 6.65
CA ASP A 117 2.30 9.05 5.26
C ASP A 117 3.71 9.63 5.16
N VAL A 118 4.02 10.73 5.86
CA VAL A 118 5.38 11.30 5.89
C VAL A 118 6.39 10.26 6.31
N VAL A 119 6.15 9.51 7.39
CA VAL A 119 7.03 8.42 7.82
C VAL A 119 7.14 7.36 6.73
N ARG A 120 6.02 6.83 6.26
CA ARG A 120 5.97 5.75 5.26
C ARG A 120 6.69 6.12 3.96
N TYR A 121 6.54 7.35 3.51
CA TYR A 121 7.09 7.82 2.24
C TYR A 121 8.51 8.41 2.38
N SER A 122 8.96 8.70 3.61
CA SER A 122 10.37 9.04 3.89
C SER A 122 11.32 7.84 3.85
N GLU A 123 10.78 6.62 3.97
CA GLU A 123 11.59 5.40 3.86
C GLU A 123 12.22 5.28 2.47
N GLU A 124 13.50 4.91 2.44
CA GLU A 124 14.26 4.65 1.22
C GLU A 124 13.56 3.58 0.38
N ILE A 125 13.46 3.84 -0.93
CA ILE A 125 12.83 2.91 -1.89
C ILE A 125 13.77 1.73 -2.18
N GLU A 126 15.08 1.92 -1.98
CA GLU A 126 16.09 0.87 -2.16
C GLU A 126 16.80 0.62 -0.83
N ILE A 127 16.63 -0.58 -0.29
CA ILE A 127 17.22 -0.97 0.99
C ILE A 127 18.16 -2.14 0.75
N LEU A 128 19.44 -1.94 1.06
CA LEU A 128 20.43 -3.02 1.06
C LEU A 128 20.13 -3.97 2.24
N ALA A 129 19.78 -5.22 1.94
CA ALA A 129 19.44 -6.18 2.97
C ALA A 129 20.71 -6.79 3.60
N GLU A 130 20.79 -6.73 4.92
CA GLU A 130 21.78 -7.48 5.70
C GLU A 130 21.33 -8.93 5.87
N PHE A 131 22.08 -9.90 5.31
CA PHE A 131 21.77 -11.32 5.40
C PHE A 131 22.96 -12.16 5.89
N ASN A 132 22.64 -13.25 6.60
CA ASN A 132 23.62 -14.22 7.09
C ASN A 132 23.73 -15.45 6.19
N LYS A 133 22.63 -15.80 5.49
CA LYS A 133 22.56 -17.04 4.73
C LYS A 133 21.52 -16.94 3.62
N ILE A 134 21.85 -17.50 2.46
CA ILE A 134 20.92 -17.68 1.35
C ILE A 134 20.97 -19.14 0.91
N LYS A 135 19.80 -19.72 0.63
CA LYS A 135 19.68 -21.10 0.15
C LYS A 135 18.52 -21.24 -0.82
N THR A 136 18.63 -22.19 -1.74
CA THR A 136 17.47 -22.68 -2.49
C THR A 136 16.72 -23.70 -1.64
N THR A 137 15.40 -23.56 -1.59
CA THR A 137 14.49 -24.53 -0.99
C THR A 137 14.18 -25.65 -1.98
N LYS A 138 13.63 -26.77 -1.49
CA LYS A 138 13.21 -27.87 -2.37
C LYS A 138 12.12 -27.46 -3.35
N ASP A 139 11.31 -26.47 -2.97
CA ASP A 139 10.17 -25.98 -3.74
C ASP A 139 10.56 -24.86 -4.73
N GLY A 140 11.87 -24.64 -4.94
CA GLY A 140 12.38 -23.67 -5.91
C GLY A 140 12.46 -22.22 -5.42
N TYR A 141 11.99 -21.91 -4.21
CA TYR A 141 12.16 -20.57 -3.60
C TYR A 141 13.59 -20.35 -3.12
N ILE A 142 14.01 -19.10 -3.08
CA ILE A 142 15.21 -18.66 -2.37
C ILE A 142 14.84 -18.26 -0.95
N ALA A 143 15.39 -18.96 0.04
CA ALA A 143 15.33 -18.58 1.44
C ALA A 143 16.49 -17.65 1.79
N ILE A 144 16.16 -16.38 2.06
CA ILE A 144 17.10 -15.35 2.52
C ILE A 144 16.92 -15.21 4.03
N LYS A 145 17.98 -15.50 4.81
CA LYS A 145 17.98 -15.34 6.26
C LYS A 145 18.66 -14.02 6.64
N ASN A 146 17.87 -13.03 7.03
CA ASN A 146 18.34 -11.72 7.44
C ASN A 146 19.15 -11.79 8.74
N ALA A 147 20.10 -10.88 8.89
CA ALA A 147 20.95 -10.80 10.07
C ALA A 147 20.12 -10.50 11.33
N ARG A 148 19.21 -9.54 11.20
CA ARG A 148 18.33 -9.03 12.26
C ARG A 148 16.87 -9.25 11.87
N TYR A 149 15.99 -9.37 12.87
CA TYR A 149 14.55 -9.46 12.60
C TYR A 149 14.00 -8.16 11.98
N LYS A 150 14.49 -7.01 12.46
CA LYS A 150 14.08 -5.69 11.94
C LYS A 150 14.45 -5.44 10.48
N THR A 151 15.41 -6.19 9.93
CA THR A 151 15.86 -6.06 8.53
C THR A 151 15.26 -7.14 7.64
N GLN A 152 14.26 -7.88 8.12
CA GLN A 152 13.54 -8.87 7.34
C GLN A 152 12.80 -8.22 6.18
N THR A 153 13.03 -8.72 4.97
CA THR A 153 12.30 -8.29 3.78
C THR A 153 10.89 -8.85 3.80
N ARG A 154 9.89 -7.97 3.75
CA ARG A 154 8.48 -8.32 3.73
C ARG A 154 7.92 -8.33 2.32
N ARG A 155 6.70 -8.85 2.20
CA ARG A 155 5.94 -8.82 0.95
C ARG A 155 5.56 -7.37 0.64
N GLY A 156 5.57 -7.04 -0.65
CA GLY A 156 4.99 -5.83 -1.20
C GLY A 156 4.57 -6.10 -2.64
N GLU A 157 3.40 -5.62 -3.06
CA GLU A 157 2.92 -5.79 -4.45
C GLU A 157 3.92 -5.19 -5.45
N ASN A 158 4.46 -4.01 -5.14
CA ASN A 158 5.46 -3.29 -5.92
C ASN A 158 6.89 -3.48 -5.39
N CYS A 159 7.11 -4.48 -4.53
CA CYS A 159 8.41 -4.76 -3.94
C CYS A 159 9.11 -5.91 -4.66
N ILE A 160 10.31 -5.64 -5.19
CA ILE A 160 11.16 -6.64 -5.83
C ILE A 160 12.44 -6.83 -5.03
N VAL A 161 12.91 -8.07 -5.00
CA VAL A 161 14.21 -8.44 -4.47
C VAL A 161 15.17 -8.53 -5.64
N VAL A 162 16.15 -7.65 -5.67
CA VAL A 162 17.24 -7.62 -6.64
C VAL A 162 18.44 -8.34 -6.05
N ILE A 163 18.97 -9.31 -6.79
CA ILE A 163 20.16 -10.06 -6.40
C ILE A 163 21.25 -9.73 -7.40
N ALA A 164 22.41 -9.27 -6.92
CA ALA A 164 23.52 -8.84 -7.75
C ALA A 164 24.85 -9.52 -7.38
N ASP A 165 25.79 -9.50 -8.32
CA ASP A 165 27.16 -9.96 -8.12
C ASP A 165 28.05 -8.90 -7.45
N LYS A 166 29.32 -9.22 -7.22
CA LYS A 166 30.26 -8.31 -6.53
C LYS A 166 30.52 -7.01 -7.28
N ASP A 167 30.31 -7.02 -8.60
CA ASP A 167 30.50 -5.86 -9.47
C ASP A 167 29.21 -5.03 -9.60
N GLY A 168 28.13 -5.46 -8.93
CA GLY A 168 26.82 -4.81 -8.96
C GLY A 168 25.96 -5.21 -10.15
N ASN A 169 26.38 -6.18 -10.96
CA ASN A 169 25.55 -6.65 -12.07
C ASN A 169 24.37 -7.43 -11.54
N LYS A 170 23.17 -7.05 -11.99
CA LYS A 170 21.92 -7.72 -11.66
C LYS A 170 21.94 -9.15 -12.19
N LEU A 171 21.99 -10.11 -11.26
CA LEU A 171 21.95 -11.53 -11.59
C LEU A 171 20.52 -12.01 -11.76
N ASN A 172 19.64 -11.67 -10.83
CA ASN A 172 18.26 -12.13 -10.80
C ASN A 172 17.34 -11.14 -10.07
N THR A 173 16.03 -11.31 -10.28
CA THR A 173 14.98 -10.65 -9.51
C THR A 173 13.94 -11.63 -9.02
N GLY A 174 13.30 -11.30 -7.91
CA GLY A 174 12.16 -12.05 -7.41
C GLY A 174 11.24 -11.21 -6.55
N GLN A 175 10.21 -11.86 -6.00
CA GLN A 175 9.28 -11.26 -5.04
C GLN A 175 9.19 -12.12 -3.79
N VAL A 176 9.08 -11.48 -2.62
CA VAL A 176 8.82 -12.19 -1.37
C VAL A 176 7.40 -12.77 -1.41
N ARG A 177 7.29 -14.09 -1.24
CA ARG A 177 6.00 -14.79 -1.18
C ARG A 177 5.53 -15.03 0.24
N THR A 178 6.44 -15.42 1.11
CA THR A 178 6.15 -15.71 2.51
C THR A 178 7.37 -15.46 3.39
N MET A 179 7.15 -15.47 4.70
CA MET A 179 8.13 -15.18 5.73
C MET A 179 7.97 -16.11 6.92
N ALA A 180 9.08 -16.52 7.53
CA ALA A 180 9.08 -17.25 8.79
C ALA A 180 10.26 -16.81 9.67
N GLY A 181 9.98 -16.25 10.84
CA GLY A 181 11.02 -15.76 11.74
C GLY A 181 11.88 -14.67 11.08
N ARG A 182 13.19 -14.92 10.90
CA ARG A 182 14.13 -14.02 10.19
C ARG A 182 14.38 -14.42 8.74
N THR A 183 13.53 -15.27 8.17
CA THR A 183 13.73 -15.82 6.83
C THR A 183 12.61 -15.37 5.92
N SER A 184 13.00 -14.81 4.78
CA SER A 184 12.10 -14.43 3.70
C SER A 184 12.27 -15.40 2.53
N PHE A 185 11.14 -15.86 1.98
CA PHE A 185 11.10 -16.80 0.87
C PHE A 185 10.74 -16.06 -0.40
N VAL A 186 11.70 -15.99 -1.31
CA VAL A 186 11.64 -15.23 -2.56
C VAL A 186 11.40 -16.18 -3.73
N SER A 187 10.37 -15.89 -4.52
CA SER A 187 10.15 -16.52 -5.81
C SER A 187 10.89 -15.72 -6.87
N LEU A 188 11.81 -16.37 -7.59
CA LEU A 188 12.47 -15.73 -8.72
C LEU A 188 11.49 -15.51 -9.89
N THR A 189 11.66 -14.39 -10.57
CA THR A 189 10.88 -14.02 -11.76
C THR A 189 11.63 -14.38 -13.05
N THR A 190 12.96 -14.44 -12.99
CA THR A 190 13.83 -14.71 -14.16
C THR A 190 15.07 -15.52 -13.75
N GLY A 191 15.64 -16.22 -14.73
CA GLY A 191 17.04 -16.69 -14.73
C GLY A 191 17.34 -18.06 -14.09
N ALA A 192 18.49 -18.61 -14.48
CA ALA A 192 19.09 -19.77 -13.81
C ALA A 192 19.77 -19.30 -12.51
N TRP A 193 19.39 -19.92 -11.39
CA TRP A 193 19.90 -19.53 -10.08
C TRP A 193 21.27 -20.15 -9.79
N SER A 194 22.24 -19.32 -9.37
CA SER A 194 23.52 -19.80 -8.84
C SER A 194 23.98 -18.95 -7.66
N ILE A 195 24.10 -19.58 -6.49
CA ILE A 195 24.49 -18.94 -5.23
C ILE A 195 25.95 -18.43 -5.28
N SER A 196 26.82 -19.08 -6.07
CA SER A 196 28.27 -18.83 -6.02
C SER A 196 28.72 -17.48 -6.56
N LYS A 197 27.88 -16.77 -7.32
CA LYS A 197 28.18 -15.46 -7.91
C LYS A 197 27.60 -14.28 -7.14
N MET A 198 26.78 -14.57 -6.13
CA MET A 198 25.96 -13.59 -5.46
C MET A 198 26.71 -12.85 -4.35
N SER A 199 26.51 -11.53 -4.26
CA SER A 199 27.18 -10.67 -3.28
C SER A 199 26.18 -9.85 -2.45
N THR A 200 25.14 -9.31 -3.09
CA THR A 200 24.22 -8.36 -2.48
C THR A 200 22.77 -8.74 -2.75
N VAL A 201 21.92 -8.40 -1.79
CA VAL A 201 20.46 -8.42 -1.91
C VAL A 201 19.99 -7.00 -1.66
N THR A 202 19.32 -6.42 -2.64
CA THR A 202 18.65 -5.13 -2.49
C THR A 202 17.17 -5.34 -2.60
N VAL A 203 16.43 -4.75 -1.68
CA VAL A 203 14.97 -4.68 -1.72
C VAL A 203 14.64 -3.36 -2.39
N VAL A 204 13.90 -3.40 -3.48
CA VAL A 204 13.48 -2.21 -4.24
C VAL A 204 11.97 -2.12 -4.21
N GLY A 205 11.44 -0.94 -3.89
CA GLY A 205 10.02 -0.69 -3.72
C GLY A 205 9.58 -0.75 -2.26
N ARG A 206 8.29 -0.49 -2.01
CA ARG A 206 7.73 -0.42 -0.66
C ARG A 206 7.04 -1.70 -0.27
N GLU A 207 7.23 -2.09 0.98
CA GLU A 207 6.57 -3.24 1.58
C GLU A 207 5.08 -2.93 1.87
N ASP A 208 4.27 -4.00 1.95
CA ASP A 208 2.87 -3.91 2.34
C ASP A 208 2.71 -3.32 3.75
N HIS A 209 1.53 -2.79 4.04
CA HIS A 209 1.20 -2.28 5.36
C HIS A 209 1.40 -3.36 6.43
N THR A 210 2.05 -2.98 7.53
CA THR A 210 2.12 -3.76 8.77
C THR A 210 0.73 -3.96 9.37
N ASN A 211 0.58 -4.93 10.27
CA ASN A 211 -0.69 -5.14 10.97
C ASN A 211 -1.17 -3.90 11.73
N ALA A 212 -0.24 -3.11 12.29
CA ALA A 212 -0.58 -1.87 12.98
C ALA A 212 -1.11 -0.80 11.99
N GLU A 213 -0.46 -0.66 10.83
CA GLU A 213 -0.94 0.25 9.79
C GLU A 213 -2.28 -0.19 9.19
N ARG A 214 -2.48 -1.51 8.98
CA ARG A 214 -3.76 -2.08 8.53
C ARG A 214 -4.86 -1.82 9.55
N ALA A 215 -4.59 -2.07 10.85
CA ALA A 215 -5.54 -1.81 11.92
C ALA A 215 -5.92 -0.32 12.01
N ARG A 216 -4.95 0.59 11.90
CA ARG A 216 -5.20 2.03 11.84
C ARG A 216 -6.10 2.38 10.65
N ASP A 217 -5.77 1.90 9.46
CA ASP A 217 -6.49 2.24 8.23
C ASP A 217 -7.92 1.67 8.24
N GLN A 218 -8.12 0.47 8.79
CA GLN A 218 -9.42 -0.12 9.05
C GLN A 218 -10.20 0.69 10.09
N PHE A 219 -9.57 1.07 11.19
CA PHE A 219 -10.22 1.89 12.23
C PHE A 219 -10.73 3.21 11.65
N VAL A 220 -9.90 3.91 10.88
CA VAL A 220 -10.31 5.15 10.21
C VAL A 220 -11.48 4.90 9.25
N LEU A 221 -11.42 3.83 8.45
CA LEU A 221 -12.52 3.46 7.56
C LEU A 221 -13.82 3.23 8.36
N HIS A 222 -13.78 2.46 9.44
CA HIS A 222 -14.97 2.17 10.26
C HIS A 222 -15.52 3.41 10.96
N VAL A 223 -14.66 4.33 11.42
CA VAL A 223 -15.10 5.63 11.97
C VAL A 223 -15.85 6.40 10.90
N LEU A 224 -15.26 6.50 9.71
CA LEU A 224 -15.88 7.15 8.57
C LEU A 224 -17.03 6.36 7.94
N GLN A 225 -17.33 5.15 8.41
CA GLN A 225 -18.50 4.34 8.05
C GLN A 225 -19.60 4.41 9.11
N GLY A 226 -19.37 5.15 10.21
CA GLY A 226 -20.28 5.23 11.35
C GLY A 226 -20.38 3.92 12.14
N VAL A 227 -19.49 2.96 11.88
CA VAL A 227 -19.48 1.63 12.52
C VAL A 227 -18.87 1.71 13.92
N VAL A 228 -17.88 2.58 14.11
CA VAL A 228 -17.24 2.84 15.41
C VAL A 228 -17.15 4.34 15.65
N GLN A 229 -17.15 4.75 16.92
CA GLN A 229 -16.91 6.15 17.29
C GLN A 229 -15.47 6.32 17.76
N LEU A 230 -14.87 7.48 17.50
CA LEU A 230 -13.51 7.76 17.95
C LEU A 230 -13.38 7.60 19.48
N ILE A 231 -14.35 8.17 20.20
CA ILE A 231 -14.42 8.16 21.67
C ILE A 231 -14.77 6.79 22.29
N SER A 232 -15.17 5.80 21.49
CA SER A 232 -15.42 4.44 21.98
C SER A 232 -14.17 3.56 22.01
N SER A 233 -13.03 4.09 21.53
CA SER A 233 -11.75 3.38 21.57
C SER A 233 -11.23 3.30 23.01
N PRO A 234 -10.85 2.12 23.53
CA PRO A 234 -10.30 1.98 24.88
C PRO A 234 -8.90 2.61 25.04
N PHE A 235 -8.36 3.19 23.96
CA PHE A 235 -7.06 3.85 23.91
C PHE A 235 -7.17 5.38 23.86
N ILE A 236 -8.39 5.93 23.91
CA ILE A 236 -8.70 7.37 23.96
C ILE A 236 -9.44 7.67 25.26
#